data_AF-A0A7K0KC11-F1
#
_entry.id   AF-A0A7K0KC11-F1
#
_cell.length_a   1.000
_cell.length_b   1.000
_cell.length_c   1.000
_cell.angle_alpha   90.00
_cell.angle_beta   90.00
_cell.angle_gamma   90.00
#
_symmetry.space_group_name_H-M   'P 1'
#
loop_
_entity.id
_entity.type
_entity.pdbx_description
1 polymer ?
#
loop_
_entity_poly.entity_id
_entity_poly.type
_entity_poly.pdbx_seq_one_letter_code
_entity_poly.pdbx_strand_id
1 'polypeptide(L)'
;MDTYSTVKAMIFSDGKSLQKKTIAVKGIVFYVKYFAITYPILATLAILAHLLKWDISDHIVNGVFREAIMGHPMNAILVIALFAPLLEEIVFRLWLSFSKKDIAVSSFCLCYLTLTFFQGTLVYPKLITYGLHGFTNSAFMTAIGSKILWSLLASGLTVAIFTKLQSRITPKVKDVAAAVSVLLFMLLHVTNYDLSLPLLPLAVIMCTPQLLLGITATYFRRRLGFFYGYLLHILVNFISVTGYLLNGQNVLGS
;
A
#
# COMPACT_ATOMS: atom_id res chain seq x y z
N MET A 1 8.79 27.49 5.98
CA MET A 1 7.74 26.99 5.07
C MET A 1 6.60 26.50 5.92
N ASP A 2 5.37 26.94 5.60
CA ASP A 2 4.17 26.39 6.23
C ASP A 2 3.96 24.90 5.85
N THR A 3 3.07 24.21 6.56
CA THR A 3 2.76 22.78 6.31
C THR A 3 2.25 22.55 4.89
N TYR A 4 1.41 23.46 4.38
CA TYR A 4 0.83 23.37 3.05
C TYR A 4 1.90 23.36 1.95
N SER A 5 2.81 24.33 1.96
CA SER A 5 3.90 24.44 0.99
C SER A 5 4.85 23.26 1.04
N THR A 6 5.06 22.69 2.23
CA THR A 6 5.89 21.49 2.42
C THR A 6 5.24 20.26 1.78
N VAL A 7 3.97 19.98 2.08
CA VAL A 7 3.23 18.85 1.48
C VAL A 7 3.09 19.03 -0.03
N LYS A 8 2.81 20.26 -0.48
CA LYS A 8 2.73 20.61 -1.90
C LYS A 8 4.03 20.26 -2.64
N ALA A 9 5.19 20.56 -2.06
CA ALA A 9 6.49 20.26 -2.66
C ALA A 9 6.82 18.76 -2.73
N MET A 10 6.16 17.93 -1.91
CA MET A 10 6.32 16.47 -1.95
C MET A 10 5.46 15.83 -3.04
N ILE A 11 4.23 16.32 -3.24
CA ILE A 11 3.29 15.73 -4.20
C ILE A 11 3.49 16.31 -5.60
N PHE A 12 3.70 17.63 -5.70
CA PHE A 12 3.74 18.35 -6.96
C PHE A 12 5.17 18.69 -7.39
N SER A 13 5.47 18.51 -8.67
CA SER A 13 6.81 18.79 -9.18
C SER A 13 7.04 20.30 -9.30
N ASP A 14 8.07 20.81 -8.64
CA ASP A 14 8.55 22.19 -8.80
C ASP A 14 9.49 22.37 -10.02
N GLY A 15 9.71 21.30 -10.80
CA GLY A 15 10.59 21.31 -11.98
C GLY A 15 12.09 21.43 -11.67
N LYS A 16 12.48 21.57 -10.40
CA LYS A 16 13.88 21.73 -10.01
C LYS A 16 14.61 20.39 -10.06
N SER A 17 15.80 20.39 -10.66
CA SER A 17 16.74 19.27 -10.53
C SER A 17 17.42 19.37 -9.15
N LEU A 18 17.33 18.29 -8.38
CA LEU A 18 17.99 18.17 -7.08
C LEU A 18 18.90 16.94 -7.13
N GLN A 19 20.00 16.99 -6.38
CA GLN A 19 20.84 15.81 -6.20
C GLN A 19 20.07 14.69 -5.50
N LYS A 20 20.36 13.43 -5.86
CA LYS A 20 19.68 12.24 -5.30
C LYS A 20 19.71 12.21 -3.77
N LYS A 21 20.87 12.52 -3.17
CA LYS A 21 21.04 12.59 -1.70
C LYS A 21 20.09 13.61 -1.07
N THR A 22 20.00 14.80 -1.66
CA THR A 22 19.11 15.87 -1.17
C THR A 22 17.64 15.46 -1.23
N ILE A 23 17.24 14.78 -2.31
CA ILE A 23 15.87 14.25 -2.45
C ILE A 23 15.60 13.21 -1.35
N ALA A 24 16.49 12.23 -1.18
CA ALA A 24 16.33 11.19 -0.16
C ALA A 24 16.22 11.78 1.25
N VAL A 25 17.13 12.69 1.62
CA VAL A 25 17.11 13.37 2.92
C VAL A 25 15.82 14.17 3.12
N LYS A 26 15.39 14.94 2.11
CA LYS A 26 14.14 15.71 2.19
C LYS A 26 12.93 14.81 2.45
N GLY A 27 12.83 13.68 1.76
CA GLY A 27 11.73 12.75 1.96
C GLY A 27 11.76 12.05 3.33
N ILE A 28 12.94 11.62 3.79
CA ILE A 28 13.09 11.00 5.11
C ILE A 28 12.75 12.01 6.22
N VAL A 29 13.28 13.23 6.14
CA VAL A 29 13.00 14.29 7.11
C VAL A 29 11.51 14.64 7.13
N PHE A 30 10.87 14.71 5.95
CA PHE A 30 9.42 14.89 5.85
C PHE A 30 8.69 13.77 6.59
N TYR A 31 8.97 12.51 6.26
CA TYR A 31 8.30 11.36 6.86
C TYR A 31 8.46 11.34 8.38
N VAL A 32 9.69 11.44 8.88
CA VAL A 32 9.99 11.42 10.33
C VAL A 32 9.29 12.56 11.06
N LYS A 33 9.36 13.78 10.52
CA LYS A 33 8.74 14.96 11.15
C LYS A 33 7.23 14.79 11.28
N TYR A 34 6.55 14.42 10.20
CA TYR A 34 5.10 14.31 10.23
C TYR A 34 4.63 13.05 10.97
N PHE A 35 5.39 11.96 10.92
CA PHE A 35 5.11 10.78 11.72
C PHE A 35 5.20 11.08 13.23
N ALA A 36 6.20 11.84 13.67
CA ALA A 36 6.34 12.27 15.06
C ALA A 36 5.20 13.18 15.55
N ILE A 37 4.52 13.89 14.63
CA ILE A 37 3.32 14.68 14.94
C ILE A 37 2.06 13.81 14.96
N THR A 38 1.93 12.92 13.97
CA THR A 38 0.75 12.06 13.82
C THR A 38 0.66 10.99 14.91
N TYR A 39 1.78 10.37 15.28
CA TYR A 39 1.78 9.25 16.22
C TYR A 39 1.19 9.59 17.60
N PRO A 40 1.57 10.71 18.28
CA PRO A 40 0.94 11.12 19.53
C PRO A 40 -0.57 11.36 19.42
N ILE A 41 -1.04 11.89 18.29
CA ILE A 41 -2.48 12.12 18.05
C ILE A 41 -3.20 10.78 17.98
N LEU A 42 -2.68 9.83 17.21
CA LEU A 42 -3.25 8.48 17.10
C LEU A 42 -3.22 7.74 18.44
N ALA A 43 -2.12 7.85 19.19
CA ALA A 43 -2.01 7.26 20.52
C ALA A 43 -3.04 7.86 21.49
N THR A 44 -3.24 9.18 21.47
CA THR A 44 -4.25 9.85 22.28
C THR A 44 -5.66 9.39 21.92
N LEU A 45 -5.97 9.30 20.62
CA LEU A 45 -7.27 8.80 20.16
C LEU A 45 -7.51 7.34 20.57
N ALA A 46 -6.48 6.49 20.48
CA ALA A 46 -6.57 5.10 20.93
C ALA A 46 -6.82 4.99 22.43
N ILE A 47 -6.12 5.79 23.25
CA ILE A 47 -6.34 5.85 24.71
C ILE A 47 -7.76 6.31 25.02
N LEU A 48 -8.23 7.39 24.38
CA LEU A 48 -9.59 7.89 24.58
C LEU A 48 -10.64 6.84 24.18
N ALA A 49 -10.43 6.17 23.05
CA ALA A 49 -11.31 5.10 22.58
C ALA A 49 -11.37 3.95 23.61
N HIS A 50 -10.23 3.52 24.15
CA HIS A 50 -10.16 2.52 25.21
C HIS A 50 -10.90 2.96 26.50
N LEU A 51 -10.69 4.21 26.95
CA LEU A 51 -11.38 4.75 28.13
C LEU A 51 -12.91 4.82 27.94
N LEU A 52 -13.37 5.01 26.71
CA LEU A 52 -14.79 5.01 26.35
C LEU A 52 -15.36 3.60 26.12
N LYS A 53 -14.58 2.54 26.37
CA LYS A 53 -14.92 1.14 26.07
C LYS A 53 -15.25 0.90 24.60
N TRP A 54 -14.59 1.67 23.73
CA TRP A 54 -14.72 1.59 22.28
C TRP A 54 -13.38 1.18 21.69
N ASP A 55 -12.89 0.00 22.07
CA ASP A 55 -11.53 -0.39 21.69
C ASP A 55 -11.40 -0.58 20.18
N ILE A 56 -10.46 0.16 19.58
CA ILE A 56 -10.23 0.18 18.14
C ILE A 56 -9.77 -1.20 17.67
N SER A 57 -9.10 -1.96 18.54
CA SER A 57 -8.65 -3.33 18.24
C SER A 57 -9.79 -4.26 17.86
N ASP A 58 -10.96 -4.07 18.47
CA ASP A 58 -12.15 -4.92 18.25
C ASP A 58 -12.80 -4.64 16.90
N HIS A 59 -12.35 -3.59 16.22
CA HIS A 59 -12.86 -3.13 14.94
C HIS A 59 -11.82 -3.23 13.82
N ILE A 60 -10.68 -3.87 14.06
CA ILE A 60 -9.75 -4.28 13.01
C ILE A 60 -10.27 -5.58 12.40
N VAL A 61 -10.77 -5.50 11.17
CA VAL A 61 -11.47 -6.60 10.49
C VAL A 61 -10.51 -7.57 9.79
N ASN A 62 -9.24 -7.20 9.61
CA ASN A 62 -8.29 -8.00 8.84
C ASN A 62 -7.83 -9.28 9.56
N GLY A 63 -8.68 -10.31 9.47
CA GLY A 63 -8.32 -11.71 9.72
C GLY A 63 -7.12 -12.17 8.90
N VAL A 64 -6.86 -11.60 7.71
CA VAL A 64 -5.69 -11.96 6.87
C VAL A 64 -4.36 -11.56 7.51
N PHE A 65 -4.28 -10.37 8.09
CA PHE A 65 -3.07 -9.90 8.79
C PHE A 65 -2.85 -10.75 10.04
N ARG A 66 -3.93 -11.01 10.79
CA ARG A 66 -3.92 -11.83 12.00
C ARG A 66 -3.56 -13.29 11.71
N GLU A 67 -4.14 -13.92 10.68
CA GLU A 67 -3.85 -15.31 10.28
C GLU A 67 -2.44 -15.46 9.70
N ALA A 68 -1.99 -14.52 8.86
CA ALA A 68 -0.64 -14.54 8.30
C ALA A 68 0.45 -14.37 9.37
N ILE A 69 0.15 -13.60 10.43
CA ILE A 69 1.07 -13.41 11.57
C ILE A 69 0.99 -14.56 12.57
N MET A 70 -0.21 -15.01 12.93
CA MET A 70 -0.41 -16.03 13.97
C MET A 70 -0.01 -17.44 13.52
N GLY A 71 0.00 -17.73 12.21
CA GLY A 71 0.41 -19.04 11.70
C GLY A 71 1.93 -19.29 11.78
N HIS A 72 2.75 -18.33 11.33
CA HIS A 72 4.21 -18.42 11.36
C HIS A 72 4.86 -17.02 11.32
N PRO A 73 5.63 -16.60 12.34
CA PRO A 73 6.21 -15.24 12.42
C PRO A 73 7.17 -14.91 11.26
N MET A 74 7.84 -15.91 10.69
CA MET A 74 8.68 -15.72 9.50
C MET A 74 7.84 -15.37 8.25
N ASN A 75 6.63 -15.92 8.13
CA ASN A 75 5.72 -15.61 7.03
C ASN A 75 5.21 -14.18 7.13
N ALA A 76 5.01 -13.65 8.34
CA ALA A 76 4.67 -12.24 8.53
C ALA A 76 5.72 -11.31 7.92
N ILE A 77 7.01 -11.55 8.19
CA ILE A 77 8.10 -10.73 7.66
C ILE A 77 8.15 -10.83 6.13
N LEU A 78 8.16 -12.05 5.59
CA LEU A 78 8.25 -12.25 4.13
C LEU A 78 7.04 -11.68 3.39
N VAL A 79 5.83 -11.90 3.89
CA VAL A 79 4.61 -11.49 3.20
C VAL A 79 4.32 -10.01 3.43
N ILE A 80 4.29 -9.55 4.68
CA ILE A 80 3.79 -8.23 5.05
C ILE A 80 4.87 -7.16 4.92
N ALA A 81 6.12 -7.48 5.25
CA ALA A 81 7.22 -6.51 5.16
C ALA A 81 7.90 -6.48 3.79
N LEU A 82 7.78 -7.53 2.96
CA LEU A 82 8.45 -7.60 1.67
C LEU A 82 7.47 -7.72 0.48
N PHE A 83 6.71 -8.80 0.37
CA PHE A 83 5.88 -9.05 -0.82
C PHE A 83 4.67 -8.13 -0.97
N ALA A 84 3.94 -7.83 0.11
CA ALA A 84 2.79 -6.93 0.08
C ALA A 84 3.22 -5.50 -0.34
N PRO A 85 4.27 -4.89 0.25
CA PRO A 85 4.84 -3.64 -0.22
C PRO A 85 5.20 -3.66 -1.70
N LEU A 86 5.76 -4.76 -2.21
CA LEU A 86 6.13 -4.86 -3.62
C LEU A 86 4.89 -4.75 -4.52
N LEU A 87 3.84 -5.52 -4.21
CA LEU A 87 2.59 -5.50 -4.97
C LEU A 87 1.91 -4.13 -4.87
N GLU A 88 1.90 -3.52 -3.69
CA GLU A 88 1.34 -2.19 -3.49
C GLU A 88 2.11 -1.11 -4.27
N GLU A 89 3.44 -1.14 -4.26
CA GLU A 89 4.24 -0.22 -5.08
C GLU A 89 4.00 -0.43 -6.57
N ILE A 90 3.84 -1.67 -7.04
CA ILE A 90 3.50 -1.98 -8.43
C ILE A 90 2.13 -1.38 -8.79
N VAL A 91 1.11 -1.64 -7.98
CA VAL A 91 -0.27 -1.20 -8.27
C VAL A 91 -0.41 0.32 -8.16
N PHE A 92 0.13 0.93 -7.11
CA PHE A 92 -0.14 2.33 -6.80
C PHE A 92 0.88 3.29 -7.39
N ARG A 93 2.13 2.89 -7.64
CA ARG A 93 3.22 3.81 -8.00
C ARG A 93 3.93 3.51 -9.31
N LEU A 94 3.99 2.25 -9.75
CA LEU A 94 4.79 1.91 -10.93
C LEU A 94 4.29 2.68 -12.17
N TRP A 95 2.99 2.75 -12.41
CA TRP A 95 2.37 3.49 -13.52
C TRP A 95 2.63 5.01 -13.53
N LEU A 96 3.09 5.61 -12.42
CA LEU A 96 3.41 7.04 -12.33
C LEU A 96 4.65 7.46 -13.14
N SER A 97 5.40 6.52 -13.74
CA SER A 97 6.42 6.86 -14.75
C SER A 97 5.83 7.28 -16.08
N PHE A 98 4.56 6.96 -16.33
CA PHE A 98 3.92 7.11 -17.64
C PHE A 98 4.70 6.41 -18.76
N SER A 99 5.34 5.27 -18.45
CA SER A 99 5.93 4.37 -19.43
C SER A 99 4.91 3.29 -19.80
N LYS A 100 4.91 2.85 -21.07
CA LYS A 100 4.00 1.79 -21.54
C LYS A 100 4.21 0.49 -20.77
N LYS A 101 5.46 0.14 -20.48
CA LYS A 101 5.84 -1.07 -19.74
C LYS A 101 5.31 -1.04 -18.31
N ASP A 102 5.51 0.10 -17.63
CA ASP A 102 5.12 0.27 -16.24
C ASP A 102 3.59 0.28 -16.09
N ILE A 103 2.87 0.91 -17.03
CA ILE A 103 1.41 0.88 -17.08
C ILE A 103 0.91 -0.53 -17.34
N ALA A 104 1.54 -1.28 -18.26
CA ALA A 104 1.17 -2.66 -18.54
C ALA A 104 1.27 -3.53 -17.28
N VAL A 105 2.40 -3.47 -16.57
CA VAL A 105 2.64 -4.25 -15.35
C VAL A 105 1.67 -3.83 -14.23
N SER A 106 1.49 -2.53 -14.00
CA SER A 106 0.61 -2.04 -12.93
C SER A 106 -0.85 -2.45 -13.16
N SER A 107 -1.35 -2.30 -14.40
CA SER A 107 -2.72 -2.67 -14.76
C SER A 107 -2.95 -4.17 -14.74
N PHE A 108 -1.97 -4.97 -15.16
CA PHE A 108 -2.01 -6.42 -15.03
C PHE A 108 -2.16 -6.82 -13.55
N CYS A 109 -1.27 -6.33 -12.68
CA CYS A 109 -1.30 -6.66 -11.25
C CYS A 109 -2.58 -6.18 -10.57
N LEU A 110 -3.05 -4.97 -10.88
CA LEU A 110 -4.29 -4.44 -10.34
C LEU A 110 -5.49 -5.32 -10.73
N CYS A 111 -5.60 -5.67 -12.02
CA CYS A 111 -6.68 -6.52 -12.52
C CYS A 111 -6.63 -7.91 -11.85
N TYR A 112 -5.45 -8.53 -11.79
CA TYR A 112 -5.27 -9.83 -11.17
C TYR A 112 -5.69 -9.84 -9.69
N LEU A 113 -5.27 -8.83 -8.93
CA LEU A 113 -5.62 -8.70 -7.52
C LEU A 113 -7.12 -8.41 -7.32
N THR A 114 -7.71 -7.58 -8.18
CA THR A 114 -9.14 -7.29 -8.16
C THR A 114 -9.98 -8.55 -8.40
N LEU A 115 -9.64 -9.32 -9.45
CA LEU A 115 -10.32 -10.58 -9.74
C LEU A 115 -10.14 -11.60 -8.61
N THR A 116 -8.96 -11.60 -7.98
CA THR A 116 -8.66 -12.45 -6.83
C THR A 116 -9.54 -12.11 -5.63
N PHE A 117 -9.71 -10.82 -5.34
CA PHE A 117 -10.58 -10.31 -4.29
C PHE A 117 -12.05 -10.70 -4.51
N PHE A 118 -12.60 -10.44 -5.70
CA PHE A 118 -14.02 -10.72 -6.00
C PHE A 118 -14.38 -12.21 -6.00
N GLN A 119 -13.42 -13.10 -6.28
CA GLN A 119 -13.66 -14.54 -6.24
C GLN A 119 -13.57 -15.15 -4.83
N GLY A 120 -13.48 -14.32 -3.78
CA GLY A 120 -13.36 -14.78 -2.38
C GLY A 120 -12.15 -15.68 -2.16
N THR A 121 -11.17 -15.63 -3.07
CA THR A 121 -10.00 -16.48 -3.09
C THR A 121 -8.84 -15.57 -2.79
N LEU A 122 -8.71 -15.09 -1.54
CA LEU A 122 -7.41 -14.58 -1.12
C LEU A 122 -6.39 -15.69 -1.43
N VAL A 123 -5.47 -15.40 -2.33
CA VAL A 123 -4.48 -16.39 -2.79
C VAL A 123 -3.63 -16.85 -1.61
N TYR A 124 -3.45 -15.98 -0.61
CA TYR A 124 -2.61 -16.24 0.56
C TYR A 124 -3.06 -17.43 1.42
N PRO A 125 -4.31 -17.49 1.95
CA PRO A 125 -4.74 -18.66 2.71
C PRO A 125 -4.71 -19.94 1.88
N LYS A 126 -5.16 -19.89 0.61
CA LYS A 126 -5.32 -21.11 -0.19
C LYS A 126 -4.01 -21.68 -0.76
N LEU A 127 -3.02 -20.85 -1.11
CA LEU A 127 -1.72 -21.36 -1.57
C LEU A 127 -0.96 -22.07 -0.44
N ILE A 128 -1.06 -21.54 0.78
CA ILE A 128 -0.48 -22.14 1.99
C ILE A 128 -1.26 -23.41 2.38
N THR A 129 -2.60 -23.37 2.35
CA THR A 129 -3.45 -24.51 2.74
C THR A 129 -3.46 -25.66 1.73
N TYR A 130 -3.41 -25.37 0.41
CA TYR A 130 -3.44 -26.41 -0.62
C TYR A 130 -2.06 -26.86 -1.11
N GLY A 131 -0.97 -26.16 -0.77
CA GLY A 131 0.39 -26.54 -1.16
C GLY A 131 0.52 -26.94 -2.64
N LEU A 132 1.25 -28.01 -2.93
CA LEU A 132 1.33 -28.59 -4.28
C LEU A 132 0.01 -29.23 -4.77
N HIS A 133 -0.92 -29.59 -3.88
CA HIS A 133 -2.20 -30.22 -4.24
C HIS A 133 -3.15 -29.28 -4.99
N GLY A 134 -2.99 -27.95 -4.84
CA GLY A 134 -3.72 -26.98 -5.65
C GLY A 134 -3.45 -27.14 -7.15
N PHE A 135 -2.21 -27.49 -7.52
CA PHE A 135 -1.80 -27.64 -8.93
C PHE A 135 -2.40 -28.86 -9.63
N THR A 136 -2.88 -29.86 -8.88
CA THR A 136 -3.58 -31.02 -9.45
C THR A 136 -5.09 -30.78 -9.66
N ASN A 137 -5.63 -29.67 -9.13
CA ASN A 137 -7.05 -29.35 -9.26
C ASN A 137 -7.30 -28.52 -10.53
N SER A 138 -7.98 -29.11 -11.52
CA SER A 138 -8.28 -28.47 -12.80
C SER A 138 -9.12 -27.20 -12.67
N ALA A 139 -10.03 -27.13 -11.68
CA ALA A 139 -10.83 -25.93 -11.43
C ALA A 139 -9.97 -24.78 -10.86
N PHE A 140 -9.03 -25.10 -9.95
CA PHE A 140 -8.07 -24.12 -9.44
C PHE A 140 -7.15 -23.58 -10.54
N MET A 141 -6.60 -24.48 -11.38
CA MET A 141 -5.76 -24.09 -12.50
C MET A 141 -6.52 -23.26 -13.54
N THR A 142 -7.79 -23.60 -13.81
CA THR A 142 -8.67 -22.80 -14.68
C THR A 142 -8.95 -21.42 -14.08
N ALA A 143 -9.15 -21.32 -12.77
CA ALA A 143 -9.33 -20.03 -12.09
C ALA A 143 -8.07 -19.16 -12.17
N ILE A 144 -6.88 -19.73 -12.01
CA ILE A 144 -5.61 -19.00 -12.20
C ILE A 144 -5.45 -18.58 -13.66
N GLY A 145 -5.61 -19.52 -14.60
CA GLY A 145 -5.44 -19.28 -16.03
C GLY A 145 -6.37 -18.20 -16.56
N SER A 146 -7.66 -18.25 -16.18
CA SER A 146 -8.64 -17.22 -16.55
C SER A 146 -8.29 -15.85 -15.97
N LYS A 147 -7.82 -15.77 -14.72
CA LYS A 147 -7.35 -14.51 -14.13
C LYS A 147 -6.15 -13.93 -14.87
N ILE A 148 -5.17 -14.76 -15.23
CA ILE A 148 -4.01 -14.33 -16.02
C ILE A 148 -4.49 -13.81 -17.38
N LEU A 149 -5.35 -14.54 -18.07
CA LEU A 149 -5.89 -14.15 -19.37
C LEU A 149 -6.61 -12.79 -19.31
N TRP A 150 -7.56 -12.63 -18.38
CA TRP A 150 -8.28 -11.36 -18.22
C TRP A 150 -7.36 -10.20 -17.85
N SER A 151 -6.34 -10.45 -17.03
CA SER A 151 -5.36 -9.44 -16.65
C SER A 151 -4.47 -9.02 -17.82
N LEU A 152 -4.09 -9.96 -18.71
CA LEU A 152 -3.35 -9.65 -19.94
C LEU A 152 -4.20 -8.82 -20.90
N LEU A 153 -5.48 -9.18 -21.09
CA LEU A 153 -6.40 -8.42 -21.94
C LEU A 153 -6.63 -7.00 -21.39
N ALA A 154 -6.89 -6.87 -20.09
CA ALA A 154 -7.07 -5.57 -19.44
C ALA A 154 -5.80 -4.69 -19.54
N SER A 155 -4.62 -5.29 -19.36
CA SER A 155 -3.34 -4.62 -19.51
C SER A 155 -3.12 -4.12 -20.95
N GLY A 156 -3.36 -4.97 -21.95
CA GLY A 156 -3.28 -4.62 -23.36
C GLY A 156 -4.21 -3.47 -23.75
N LEU A 157 -5.48 -3.53 -23.29
CA LEU A 157 -6.45 -2.46 -23.49
C LEU A 157 -6.00 -1.15 -22.85
N THR A 158 -5.51 -1.20 -21.61
CA THR A 158 -5.02 -0.02 -20.88
C THR A 158 -3.85 0.62 -21.61
N VAL A 159 -2.90 -0.17 -22.13
CA VAL A 159 -1.76 0.32 -22.92
C VAL A 159 -2.20 0.93 -24.26
N ALA A 160 -3.20 0.34 -24.92
CA ALA A 160 -3.76 0.87 -26.16
C ALA A 160 -4.43 2.23 -25.93
N ILE A 161 -5.25 2.36 -24.89
CA ILE A 161 -5.86 3.63 -24.47
C ILE A 161 -4.77 4.64 -24.11
N PHE A 162 -3.80 4.24 -23.29
CA PHE A 162 -2.69 5.10 -22.88
C PHE A 162 -1.91 5.64 -24.09
N THR A 163 -1.60 4.80 -25.07
CA THR A 163 -0.86 5.22 -26.27
C THR A 163 -1.60 6.30 -27.05
N LYS A 164 -2.93 6.25 -27.11
CA LYS A 164 -3.75 7.29 -27.75
C LYS A 164 -3.80 8.58 -26.94
N LEU A 165 -3.76 8.49 -25.61
CA LEU A 165 -3.86 9.63 -24.69
C LEU A 165 -2.51 10.22 -24.28
N GLN A 166 -1.39 9.57 -24.59
CA GLN A 166 -0.06 9.94 -24.10
C GLN A 166 0.33 11.38 -24.46
N SER A 167 -0.06 11.85 -25.65
CA SER A 167 0.18 13.23 -26.10
C SER A 167 -0.55 14.29 -25.27
N ARG A 168 -1.60 13.91 -24.53
CA ARG A 168 -2.39 14.80 -23.66
C ARG A 168 -1.85 14.88 -22.23
N ILE A 169 -0.77 14.16 -21.90
CA ILE A 169 -0.23 14.09 -20.53
C ILE A 169 0.63 15.32 -20.25
N THR A 170 -0.01 16.33 -19.64
CA THR A 170 0.67 17.53 -19.16
C THR A 170 1.30 17.31 -17.78
N PRO A 171 2.22 18.20 -17.33
CA PRO A 171 2.74 18.15 -15.96
C PRO A 171 1.64 18.16 -14.89
N LYS A 172 0.56 18.93 -15.11
CA LYS A 172 -0.60 18.99 -14.22
C LYS A 172 -1.31 17.63 -14.10
N VAL A 173 -1.45 16.88 -15.19
CA VAL A 173 -2.01 15.52 -15.17
C VAL A 173 -1.14 14.58 -14.34
N LYS A 174 0.19 14.66 -14.48
CA LYS A 174 1.13 13.85 -13.68
C LYS A 174 1.02 14.15 -12.19
N ASP A 175 0.83 15.42 -11.86
CA ASP A 175 0.63 15.91 -10.51
C ASP A 175 -0.69 15.46 -9.88
N VAL A 176 -1.79 15.49 -10.65
CA VAL A 176 -3.08 14.94 -10.21
C VAL A 176 -2.98 13.43 -10.03
N ALA A 177 -2.37 12.70 -10.96
CA ALA A 177 -2.16 11.26 -10.83
C ALA A 177 -1.34 10.89 -9.59
N ALA A 178 -0.33 11.68 -9.23
CA ALA A 178 0.43 11.49 -7.99
C ALA A 178 -0.46 11.65 -6.75
N ALA A 179 -1.32 12.68 -6.71
CA ALA A 179 -2.27 12.87 -5.62
C ALA A 179 -3.29 11.73 -5.53
N VAL A 180 -3.85 11.30 -6.67
CA VAL A 180 -4.79 10.17 -6.74
C VAL A 180 -4.14 8.87 -6.24
N SER A 181 -2.89 8.60 -6.64
CA SER A 181 -2.13 7.43 -6.15
C SER A 181 -2.00 7.42 -4.63
N VAL A 182 -1.65 8.57 -4.03
CA VAL A 182 -1.55 8.73 -2.57
C VAL A 182 -2.88 8.46 -1.89
N LEU A 183 -3.97 9.03 -2.41
CA LEU A 183 -5.30 8.86 -1.84
C LEU A 183 -5.80 7.43 -1.96
N LEU A 184 -5.67 6.80 -3.14
CA LEU A 184 -6.08 5.41 -3.34
C LEU A 184 -5.30 4.45 -2.43
N PHE A 185 -4.00 4.71 -2.24
CA PHE A 185 -3.19 3.92 -1.31
C PHE A 185 -3.72 4.04 0.13
N MET A 186 -3.98 5.25 0.62
CA MET A 186 -4.56 5.45 1.95
C MET A 186 -5.93 4.78 2.07
N LEU A 187 -6.82 4.97 1.09
CA LEU A 187 -8.19 4.46 1.11
C LEU A 187 -8.24 2.93 1.08
N LEU A 188 -7.32 2.26 0.38
CA LEU A 188 -7.23 0.80 0.44
C LEU A 188 -7.05 0.32 1.89
N HIS A 189 -6.29 1.05 2.71
CA HIS A 189 -6.04 0.63 4.08
C HIS A 189 -7.22 0.86 5.03
N VAL A 190 -8.22 1.65 4.63
CA VAL A 190 -9.46 1.82 5.40
C VAL A 190 -10.21 0.49 5.47
N THR A 191 -10.07 -0.38 4.46
CA THR A 191 -10.69 -1.72 4.45
C THR A 191 -10.11 -2.67 5.51
N ASN A 192 -9.07 -2.24 6.23
CA ASN A 192 -8.52 -3.01 7.36
C ASN A 192 -9.37 -2.88 8.62
N TYR A 193 -10.32 -1.94 8.64
CA TYR A 193 -11.20 -1.63 9.76
C TYR A 193 -12.66 -1.96 9.42
N ASP A 194 -13.50 -2.01 10.45
CA ASP A 194 -14.95 -2.10 10.28
C ASP A 194 -15.47 -0.85 9.57
N LEU A 195 -16.19 -1.10 8.47
CA LEU A 195 -16.75 -0.08 7.61
C LEU A 195 -18.17 0.34 8.04
N SER A 196 -18.60 -0.03 9.25
CA SER A 196 -19.81 0.53 9.84
C SER A 196 -19.72 2.06 9.87
N LEU A 197 -20.80 2.72 9.42
CA LEU A 197 -20.83 4.18 9.22
C LEU A 197 -20.33 5.02 10.40
N PRO A 198 -20.59 4.65 11.69
CA PRO A 198 -20.06 5.40 12.83
C PRO A 198 -18.53 5.36 12.96
N LEU A 199 -17.89 4.30 12.45
CA LEU A 199 -16.45 4.06 12.58
C LEU A 199 -15.63 4.60 11.41
N LEU A 200 -16.28 4.87 10.28
CA LEU A 200 -15.60 5.29 9.06
C LEU A 200 -14.70 6.53 9.25
N PRO A 201 -15.11 7.60 9.97
CA PRO A 201 -14.22 8.75 10.20
C PRO A 201 -12.96 8.37 10.99
N LEU A 202 -13.10 7.51 12.01
CA LEU A 202 -11.98 7.04 12.81
C LEU A 202 -11.04 6.17 11.98
N ALA A 203 -11.58 5.25 11.17
CA ALA A 203 -10.78 4.41 10.27
C ALA A 203 -9.93 5.24 9.29
N VAL A 204 -10.50 6.32 8.73
CA VAL A 204 -9.77 7.26 7.86
C VAL A 204 -8.64 7.96 8.62
N ILE A 205 -8.88 8.41 9.86
CA ILE A 205 -7.84 9.05 10.68
C ILE A 205 -6.73 8.06 11.03
N MET A 206 -7.07 6.81 11.35
CA MET A 206 -6.11 5.75 11.65
C MET A 206 -5.24 5.37 10.44
N CYS A 207 -5.67 5.71 9.21
CA CYS A 207 -4.89 5.55 7.98
C CYS A 207 -3.91 6.71 7.68
N THR A 208 -3.76 7.67 8.60
CA THR A 208 -2.79 8.78 8.43
C THR A 208 -1.32 8.34 8.29
N PRO A 209 -0.81 7.27 8.95
CA PRO A 209 0.53 6.77 8.69
C PRO A 209 0.72 6.30 7.24
N GLN A 210 -0.31 5.67 6.68
CA GLN A 210 -0.34 5.21 5.28
C GLN A 210 -0.43 6.39 4.31
N LEU A 211 -1.15 7.47 4.68
CA LEU A 211 -1.12 8.71 3.93
C LEU A 211 0.30 9.30 3.86
N LEU A 212 1.00 9.40 5.00
CA LEU A 212 2.36 9.93 5.06
C LEU A 212 3.36 9.07 4.27
N LEU A 213 3.25 7.75 4.39
CA LEU A 213 4.03 6.82 3.61
C LEU A 213 3.72 6.96 2.11
N GLY A 214 2.44 7.07 1.75
CA GLY A 214 1.99 7.29 0.39
C GLY A 214 2.58 8.55 -0.23
N ILE A 215 2.56 9.68 0.47
CA ILE A 215 3.17 10.94 0.02
C ILE A 215 4.68 10.75 -0.22
N THR A 216 5.38 10.16 0.74
CA THR A 216 6.84 10.04 0.70
C THR A 216 7.30 9.04 -0.36
N ALA A 217 6.65 7.88 -0.45
CA ALA A 217 6.92 6.87 -1.47
C ALA A 217 6.64 7.39 -2.88
N THR A 218 5.54 8.15 -3.08
CA THR A 218 5.24 8.79 -4.36
C THR A 218 6.28 9.86 -4.73
N TYR A 219 6.75 10.64 -3.76
CA TYR A 219 7.85 11.59 -3.96
C TYR A 219 9.13 10.88 -4.43
N PHE A 220 9.51 9.79 -3.76
CA PHE A 220 10.65 8.96 -4.16
C PHE A 220 10.47 8.32 -5.53
N ARG A 221 9.28 7.77 -5.83
CA ARG A 221 8.97 7.19 -7.13
C ARG A 221 9.22 8.17 -8.27
N ARG A 222 8.75 9.42 -8.11
CA ARG A 222 8.81 10.45 -9.16
C ARG A 222 10.20 11.08 -9.30
N ARG A 223 11.01 11.07 -8.24
CA ARG A 223 12.31 11.79 -8.21
C ARG A 223 13.55 10.88 -8.22
N LEU A 224 13.45 9.66 -7.68
CA LEU A 224 14.56 8.72 -7.53
C LEU A 224 14.32 7.38 -8.25
N GLY A 225 13.06 7.02 -8.48
CA GLY A 225 12.65 5.79 -9.15
C GLY A 225 11.94 4.82 -8.22
N PHE A 226 11.51 3.69 -8.78
CA PHE A 226 10.66 2.70 -8.12
C PHE A 226 11.25 2.15 -6.82
N PHE A 227 12.52 1.71 -6.85
CA PHE A 227 13.15 1.03 -5.71
C PHE A 227 13.27 1.89 -4.45
N TYR A 228 13.37 3.22 -4.57
CA TYR A 228 13.47 4.09 -3.39
C TYR A 228 12.16 4.14 -2.60
N GLY A 229 11.01 4.17 -3.30
CA GLY A 229 9.69 4.07 -2.66
C GLY A 229 9.51 2.70 -2.01
N TYR A 230 9.85 1.64 -2.75
CA TYR A 230 9.77 0.26 -2.25
C TYR A 230 10.64 0.00 -1.02
N LEU A 231 11.90 0.46 -1.00
CA LEU A 231 12.79 0.28 0.15
C LEU A 231 12.29 1.03 1.39
N LEU A 232 11.76 2.25 1.22
CA LEU A 232 11.13 2.98 2.33
C LEU A 232 9.93 2.18 2.88
N HIS A 233 9.10 1.64 1.99
CA HIS A 233 7.92 0.88 2.35
C HIS A 233 8.29 -0.41 3.10
N ILE A 234 9.28 -1.17 2.61
CA ILE A 234 9.83 -2.34 3.32
C ILE A 234 10.29 -1.94 4.70
N LEU A 235 11.07 -0.87 4.84
CA LEU A 235 11.62 -0.44 6.12
C LEU A 235 10.51 -0.13 7.13
N VAL A 236 9.49 0.63 6.72
CA VAL A 236 8.37 1.01 7.59
C VAL A 236 7.55 -0.23 8.00
N ASN A 237 7.26 -1.12 7.06
CA ASN A 237 6.50 -2.34 7.38
C ASN A 237 7.32 -3.32 8.21
N PHE A 238 8.63 -3.43 7.98
CA PHE A 238 9.51 -4.25 8.78
C PHE A 238 9.53 -3.80 10.24
N ILE A 239 9.71 -2.49 10.50
CA ILE A 239 9.64 -1.91 11.85
C ILE A 239 8.28 -2.23 12.50
N SER A 240 7.19 -2.08 11.76
CA SER A 240 5.82 -2.31 12.26
C SER A 240 5.58 -3.79 12.60
N VAL A 241 5.95 -4.70 11.71
CA VAL A 241 5.79 -6.16 11.90
C VAL A 241 6.67 -6.65 13.04
N THR A 242 7.94 -6.25 13.09
CA THR A 242 8.84 -6.66 14.18
C THR A 242 8.37 -6.11 15.52
N GLY A 243 7.91 -4.86 15.60
CA GLY A 243 7.33 -4.31 16.82
C GLY A 243 6.11 -5.11 17.31
N TYR A 244 5.24 -5.53 16.38
CA TYR A 244 4.11 -6.40 16.70
C TYR A 244 4.56 -7.77 17.22
N LEU A 245 5.51 -8.42 16.55
CA LEU A 245 6.03 -9.74 16.94
C LEU A 245 6.67 -9.72 18.33
N LEU A 246 7.47 -8.70 18.62
CA LEU A 246 8.12 -8.54 19.94
C LEU A 246 7.09 -8.32 21.06
N ASN A 247 6.05 -7.55 20.81
CA ASN A 247 4.98 -7.33 21.81
C ASN A 247 4.06 -8.55 21.96
N GLY A 248 3.76 -9.27 20.87
CA GLY A 248 2.91 -10.47 20.90
C GLY A 248 3.54 -11.65 21.65
N GLN A 249 4.87 -11.79 21.61
CA GLN A 249 5.59 -12.80 22.41
C GLN A 249 5.52 -12.52 23.91
N ASN A 250 5.44 -11.26 24.32
CA ASN A 250 5.34 -10.88 25.73
C ASN A 250 3.97 -11.17 26.35
N VAL A 251 2.90 -11.27 25.54
CA VAL A 251 1.52 -11.56 26.01
C VAL A 251 1.23 -13.07 26.11
N LEU A 252 1.95 -13.90 25.33
CA LEU A 252 1.83 -15.36 25.39
C LEU A 252 2.83 -16.00 26.36
N GLY A 253 3.76 -15.22 26.89
CA GLY A 253 4.73 -15.62 27.91
C GLY A 253 4.37 -15.21 29.35
N SER A 254 3.18 -14.62 29.56
CA SER A 254 2.64 -14.21 30.87
C SER A 254 1.41 -15.02 31.23
#